data_AF-A0A7J9LK46-F1
#
_entry.id   AF-A0A7J9LK46-F1
#
_cell.length_a   1.000
_cell.length_b   1.000
_cell.length_c   1.000
_cell.angle_alpha   90.00
_cell.angle_beta   90.00
_cell.angle_gamma   90.00
#
_symmetry.space_group_name_H-M   'P 1'
#
loop_
_entity.id
_entity.type
_entity.pdbx_description
1 polymer ?
#
loop_
_entity_poly.entity_id
_entity_poly.type
_entity_poly.pdbx_seq_one_letter_code
_entity_poly.pdbx_strand_id
1 'polypeptide(L)'
;MLEKILPHVMLKAKPNLESMIRTLKSDWAIVYDMLSGKNNSGFGWDEHRQLVVAKDVVSNSYINVRIISSLYYLVLTKLISNMDSSFL
;
A
#
# COMPACT_ATOMS: atom_id res chain seq x y z
N MET A 1 25.00 5.38 -14.44
CA MET A 1 25.45 4.72 -13.20
C MET A 1 24.62 3.48 -12.86
N LEU A 2 23.28 3.52 -12.94
CA LEU A 2 22.42 2.37 -12.64
C LEU A 2 22.61 1.17 -13.61
N GLU A 3 22.84 1.44 -14.90
CA GLU A 3 23.10 0.41 -15.93
C GLU A 3 24.37 -0.42 -15.69
N LYS A 4 25.36 0.12 -14.95
CA LYS A 4 26.57 -0.64 -14.57
C LYS A 4 26.33 -1.60 -13.41
N ILE A 5 25.32 -1.33 -12.58
CA ILE A 5 24.99 -2.11 -11.38
C ILE A 5 24.02 -3.24 -11.73
N LEU A 6 23.16 -3.06 -12.74
CA LEU A 6 22.16 -4.03 -13.17
C LEU A 6 22.11 -4.18 -14.71
N PRO A 7 23.15 -4.76 -15.35
CA PRO A 7 23.34 -4.77 -16.80
C PRO A 7 22.38 -5.68 -17.59
N HIS A 8 21.49 -6.43 -16.92
CA HIS A 8 20.52 -7.34 -17.58
C HIS A 8 19.07 -6.99 -17.30
N VAL A 9 18.84 -5.89 -16.60
CA VAL A 9 17.51 -5.50 -16.20
C VAL A 9 17.00 -4.54 -17.27
N MET A 10 16.13 -5.01 -18.16
CA MET A 10 15.40 -4.20 -19.16
C MET A 10 14.39 -3.22 -18.51
N LEU A 11 14.72 -2.66 -17.34
CA LEU A 11 13.95 -1.61 -16.71
C LEU A 11 14.37 -0.28 -17.34
N LYS A 12 13.43 0.38 -18.03
CA LYS A 12 13.53 1.82 -18.28
C LYS A 12 13.78 2.51 -16.93
N ALA A 13 14.99 3.00 -16.68
CA ALA A 13 15.44 3.39 -15.34
C ALA A 13 14.51 4.43 -14.69
N LYS A 14 14.03 5.40 -15.47
CA LYS A 14 13.18 6.48 -14.95
C LYS A 14 11.76 6.04 -14.51
N PRO A 15 10.90 5.48 -15.39
CA PRO A 15 9.54 5.10 -14.99
C PRO A 15 9.51 3.98 -13.94
N ASN A 16 10.53 3.11 -13.91
CA ASN A 16 10.60 2.04 -12.91
C ASN A 16 11.07 2.53 -11.54
N LEU A 17 11.96 3.52 -11.49
CA LEU A 17 12.29 4.19 -10.22
C LEU A 17 11.09 5.01 -9.71
N GLU A 18 10.36 5.68 -10.58
CA GLU A 18 9.15 6.42 -10.21
C GLU A 18 8.07 5.50 -9.64
N SER A 19 7.82 4.33 -10.26
CA SER A 19 6.87 3.35 -9.74
C SER A 19 7.33 2.77 -8.40
N MET A 20 8.61 2.43 -8.25
CA MET A 20 9.18 1.94 -6.99
C MET A 20 9.04 2.96 -5.86
N ILE A 21 9.37 4.24 -6.11
CA ILE A 21 9.22 5.31 -5.12
C ILE A 21 7.75 5.49 -4.74
N ARG A 22 6.83 5.39 -5.71
CA ARG A 22 5.39 5.49 -5.44
C ARG A 22 4.91 4.34 -4.54
N THR A 23 5.34 3.11 -4.80
CA THR A 23 5.02 1.95 -3.96
C THR A 23 5.59 2.14 -2.55
N LEU A 24 6.86 2.53 -2.41
CA LEU A 24 7.49 2.76 -1.11
C LEU A 24 6.78 3.85 -0.30
N LYS A 25 6.38 4.96 -0.95
CA LYS A 25 5.60 6.02 -0.27
C LYS A 25 4.24 5.52 0.18
N SER A 26 3.57 4.71 -0.64
CA SER A 26 2.29 4.10 -0.29
C SER A 26 2.45 3.19 0.91
N ASP A 27 3.42 2.27 0.89
CA ASP A 27 3.67 1.32 1.98
C ASP A 27 4.07 2.03 3.27
N TRP A 28 4.90 3.08 3.18
CA TRP A 28 5.25 3.91 4.34
C TRP A 28 4.02 4.58 4.96
N ALA A 29 3.10 5.11 4.14
CA ALA A 29 1.89 5.72 4.66
C ALA A 29 1.02 4.72 5.45
N ILE A 30 1.04 3.44 5.10
CA ILE A 30 0.36 2.37 5.85
C ILE A 30 0.97 2.20 7.23
N VAL A 31 2.29 2.03 7.28
CA VAL A 31 3.04 1.83 8.53
C VAL A 31 2.88 3.06 9.42
N TYR A 32 2.96 4.26 8.85
CA TYR A 32 2.76 5.51 9.56
C TYR A 32 1.34 5.61 10.14
N ASP A 33 0.31 5.27 9.38
CA ASP A 33 -1.07 5.25 9.86
C ASP A 33 -1.28 4.23 10.99
N MET A 34 -0.69 3.04 10.90
CA MET A 34 -0.72 2.05 11.98
C MET A 34 -0.08 2.59 13.27
N LEU A 35 1.06 3.27 13.18
CA LEU A 35 1.82 3.74 14.34
C LEU A 35 1.34 5.10 14.89
N SER A 36 0.87 5.99 14.03
CA SER A 36 0.57 7.40 14.35
C SER A 36 -0.90 7.78 14.15
N GLY A 37 -1.74 6.84 13.73
CA GLY A 37 -3.16 7.06 13.49
C GLY A 37 -3.89 7.54 14.74
N LYS A 38 -4.88 8.41 14.53
CA LYS A 38 -5.64 9.12 15.59
C LYS A 38 -6.35 8.19 16.59
N ASN A 39 -6.48 6.90 16.26
CA ASN A 39 -7.11 5.86 17.07
C ASN A 39 -6.15 4.70 17.43
N ASN A 40 -4.83 4.92 17.41
CA ASN A 40 -3.84 3.87 17.67
C ASN A 40 -3.79 3.41 19.15
N SER A 41 -4.71 2.53 19.55
CA SER A 41 -4.68 1.89 20.87
C SER A 41 -4.02 0.50 20.88
N GLY A 42 -3.48 0.03 19.75
CA GLY A 42 -3.16 -1.41 19.64
C GLY A 42 -2.03 -1.82 18.70
N PHE A 43 -1.44 -0.91 17.91
CA PHE A 43 -0.25 -1.17 17.13
C PHE A 43 0.98 -0.54 17.78
N GLY A 44 2.06 -1.32 17.89
CA GLY A 44 3.36 -0.90 18.39
C GLY A 44 4.46 -1.24 17.40
N TRP A 45 5.66 -0.72 17.67
CA TRP A 45 6.87 -1.04 16.92
C TRP A 45 7.75 -1.97 17.75
N ASP A 46 8.19 -3.08 17.16
CA ASP A 46 9.17 -3.99 17.76
C ASP A 46 10.57 -3.62 17.26
N GLU A 47 11.36 -2.99 18.14
CA GLU A 47 12.72 -2.55 17.82
C GLU A 47 13.69 -3.71 17.54
N HIS A 48 13.45 -4.90 18.10
CA HIS A 48 14.33 -6.05 17.88
C HIS A 48 14.07 -6.71 16.52
N ARG A 49 12.79 -6.74 16.11
CA ARG A 49 12.36 -7.39 14.87
C ARG A 49 12.16 -6.41 13.72
N GLN A 50 12.26 -5.10 13.98
CA GLN A 50 12.08 -4.01 13.02
C GLN A 50 10.75 -4.14 12.25
N LEU A 51 9.65 -4.39 12.98
CA LEU A 51 8.32 -4.59 12.41
C LEU A 51 7.20 -4.07 13.31
N VAL A 52 6.04 -3.81 12.70
CA VAL A 52 4.82 -3.43 13.41
C VAL A 52 4.20 -4.66 14.08
N VAL A 53 3.90 -4.56 15.38
CA VAL A 53 3.27 -5.60 16.18
C VAL A 53 1.91 -5.14 16.70
N ALA A 54 0.96 -6.07 16.82
CA ALA A 54 -0.33 -5.84 17.43
C ALA A 54 -0.92 -7.13 17.98
N LYS A 55 -1.90 -7.02 18.88
CA LYS A 55 -2.74 -8.17 19.26
C LYS A 55 -3.53 -8.66 18.05
N ASP A 56 -3.77 -9.96 17.95
CA ASP A 56 -4.50 -10.57 16.83
C ASP A 56 -5.85 -9.89 16.56
N VAL A 57 -6.59 -9.52 17.60
CA VAL A 57 -7.88 -8.81 17.47
C VAL A 57 -7.75 -7.43 16.80
N VAL A 58 -6.64 -6.73 17.04
CA VAL A 58 -6.36 -5.40 16.45
C VAL A 58 -5.87 -5.56 15.01
N SER A 59 -4.97 -6.51 14.77
CA SER A 59 -4.48 -6.82 13.43
C SER A 59 -5.62 -7.27 12.51
N ASN A 60 -6.45 -8.20 12.97
CA ASN A 60 -7.54 -8.78 12.17
C ASN A 60 -8.65 -7.75 11.89
N SER A 61 -8.98 -6.89 12.86
CA SER A 61 -9.95 -5.80 12.62
C SER A 61 -9.44 -4.77 11.62
N TYR A 62 -8.18 -4.37 11.70
CA TYR A 62 -7.56 -3.47 10.72
C TYR A 62 -7.55 -4.07 9.31
N ILE A 63 -7.11 -5.33 9.18
CA ILE A 63 -7.07 -6.04 7.89
C ILE A 63 -8.48 -6.10 7.27
N ASN A 64 -9.50 -6.43 8.07
CA ASN A 64 -10.88 -6.47 7.58
C ASN A 64 -11.36 -5.12 7.06
N VAL A 65 -11.17 -4.04 7.81
CA VAL A 65 -11.55 -2.68 7.38
C VAL A 65 -10.83 -2.30 6.09
N ARG A 66 -9.53 -2.61 6.01
CA ARG A 66 -8.70 -2.27 4.85
C ARG A 66 -9.05 -3.07 3.60
N ILE A 67 -9.32 -4.37 3.74
CA ILE A 67 -9.79 -5.24 2.65
C ILE A 67 -11.16 -4.75 2.17
N ILE A 68 -12.11 -4.51 3.09
CA ILE A 68 -13.45 -4.03 2.74
C ILE A 68 -13.39 -2.68 2.01
N SER A 69 -12.58 -1.75 2.52
CA SER A 69 -12.34 -0.45 1.86
C SER A 69 -11.76 -0.63 0.46
N SER A 70 -10.74 -1.48 0.30
CA SER A 70 -10.11 -1.76 -1.00
C SER A 70 -11.10 -2.37 -1.99
N LEU A 71 -11.92 -3.33 -1.55
CA LEU A 71 -12.97 -3.94 -2.36
C LEU A 71 -14.06 -2.93 -2.75
N TYR A 72 -14.46 -2.05 -1.83
CA TYR A 72 -15.41 -0.98 -2.12
C TYR A 72 -14.91 -0.04 -3.23
N TYR A 73 -13.66 0.43 -3.14
CA TYR A 73 -13.07 1.29 -4.18
C TYR A 73 -12.94 0.55 -5.52
N LEU A 74 -12.53 -0.73 -5.50
CA LEU A 74 -12.45 -1.54 -6.72
C LEU A 74 -13.83 -1.67 -7.40
N VAL A 75 -14.87 -2.00 -6.64
CA VAL A 75 -16.25 -2.09 -7.16
C VAL A 75 -16.72 -0.73 -7.70
N LEU A 76 -16.48 0.36 -6.97
CA LEU A 76 -16.87 1.71 -7.39
C LEU A 76 -16.19 2.12 -8.71
N THR A 77 -14.88 1.92 -8.83
CA THR A 77 -14.17 2.22 -10.09
C THR A 77 -14.68 1.39 -11.26
N LYS A 78 -15.04 0.11 -11.02
CA LYS A 78 -15.61 -0.75 -12.05
C LYS A 78 -16.99 -0.26 -12.49
N LEU A 79 -17.85 0.15 -11.55
CA LEU A 79 -19.16 0.72 -11.86
C LEU A 79 -19.05 2.02 -12.67
N ILE A 80 -18.15 2.92 -12.30
CA ILE A 80 -17.91 4.17 -13.04
C ILE A 80 -17.41 3.86 -14.46
N SER A 81 -16.43 2.97 -14.60
CA SER A 81 -15.91 2.59 -15.93
C SER A 81 -16.96 1.94 -16.83
N ASN A 82 -17.90 1.18 -16.24
CA ASN A 82 -19.00 0.55 -16.97
C ASN A 82 -20.05 1.58 -17.38
N MET A 83 -20.29 2.63 -16.57
CA MET A 83 -21.18 3.73 -16.93
C MET A 83 -20.62 4.53 -18.10
N ASP A 84 -19.35 4.92 -18.05
CA ASP A 84 -18.70 5.65 -19.15
C ASP A 84 -18.64 4.84 -20.46
N SER A 85 -18.50 3.51 -20.35
CA SER A 85 -18.53 2.59 -21.51
C SER A 85 -19.93 2.38 -22.09
N SER A 86 -20.99 2.77 -21.37
CA SER A 86 -22.38 2.67 -21.85
C SER A 86 -22.89 3.92 -22.56
N PHE A 87 -22.11 5.01 -22.52
CA PHE A 87 -22.37 6.27 -23.24
C PHE A 87 -21.54 6.44 -24.53
N LEU A 88 -20.78 5.41 -24.91
CA LEU A 88 -20.01 5.27 -26.17
C LEU A 88 -20.55 4.07 -26.96
#